data_AF-A0A5N4WUD6-F1
#
_entry.id   AF-A0A5N4WUD6-F1
#
_cell.length_a   1.000
_cell.length_b   1.000
_cell.length_c   1.000
_cell.angle_alpha   90.00
_cell.angle_beta   90.00
_cell.angle_gamma   90.00
#
_symmetry.space_group_name_H-M   'P 1'
#
loop_
_entity.id
_entity.type
_entity.pdbx_description
1 polymer ?
#
loop_
_entity_poly.entity_id
_entity_poly.type
_entity_poly.pdbx_seq_one_letter_code
_entity_poly.pdbx_strand_id
1 'polypeptide(L)'
;MTTKKLHWYMVNLNFLQDSNPIPKNHVVFLPMEEKCENINAAMVKHFSMLGKDWLENNGHPQIMDIFATCITYLGFMSNEEFYAE
;
A
#
# COMPACT_ATOMS: atom_id res chain seq x y z
N MET A 1 -3.20 -7.74 -27.39
CA MET A 1 -2.92 -8.35 -26.08
C MET A 1 -3.91 -7.76 -25.09
N THR A 2 -4.62 -8.57 -24.32
CA THR A 2 -5.51 -8.08 -23.25
C THR A 2 -4.67 -7.55 -22.09
N THR A 3 -4.91 -6.32 -21.67
CA THR A 3 -4.18 -5.72 -20.56
C THR A 3 -4.53 -6.42 -19.25
N LYS A 4 -3.51 -6.80 -18.45
CA LYS A 4 -3.71 -7.49 -17.18
C LYS A 4 -4.41 -6.55 -16.20
N LYS A 5 -5.52 -7.01 -15.60
CA LYS A 5 -6.24 -6.30 -14.54
C LYS A 5 -5.83 -6.82 -13.18
N LEU A 6 -5.85 -5.95 -12.17
CA LEU A 6 -5.45 -6.22 -10.79
C LEU A 6 -6.49 -5.62 -9.81
N HIS A 7 -6.53 -6.15 -8.60
CA HIS A 7 -7.32 -5.60 -7.50
C HIS A 7 -6.53 -4.45 -6.85
N TRP A 8 -7.06 -3.23 -6.95
CA TRP A 8 -6.38 -2.04 -6.45
C TRP A 8 -6.84 -1.64 -5.06
N TYR A 9 -5.87 -1.24 -4.23
CA TYR A 9 -6.11 -0.74 -2.88
C TYR A 9 -5.41 0.59 -2.66
N MET A 10 -6.10 1.54 -2.04
CA MET A 10 -5.48 2.70 -1.40
C MET A 10 -5.19 2.34 0.04
N VAL A 11 -3.93 2.47 0.45
CA VAL A 11 -3.49 2.15 1.81
C VAL A 11 -2.84 3.37 2.44
N ASN A 12 -3.39 3.81 3.57
CA ASN A 12 -2.78 4.85 4.38
C ASN A 12 -1.86 4.21 5.43
N LEU A 13 -0.57 4.55 5.37
CA LEU A 13 0.49 4.06 6.24
C LEU A 13 0.88 5.16 7.22
N ASN A 14 1.02 4.80 8.49
CA ASN A 14 1.74 5.60 9.48
C ASN A 14 3.05 4.90 9.82
N PHE A 15 4.16 5.63 9.82
CA PHE A 15 5.48 5.05 10.02
C PHE A 15 6.45 6.01 10.71
N LEU A 16 7.50 5.42 11.30
CA LEU A 16 8.63 6.10 11.89
C LEU A 16 9.89 5.81 11.06
N GLN A 17 10.75 6.82 10.91
CA GLN A 17 12.07 6.66 10.31
C GLN A 17 13.14 6.85 11.37
N ASP A 18 14.23 6.10 11.27
CA ASP A 18 15.34 6.16 12.24
C ASP A 18 15.94 7.57 12.36
N SER A 19 16.06 8.27 11.22
CA SER A 19 16.56 9.63 11.16
C SER A 19 15.64 10.70 11.75
N ASN A 20 14.34 10.41 11.94
CA ASN A 20 13.36 11.35 12.46
C ASN A 20 12.21 10.62 13.17
N PRO A 21 12.16 10.62 14.51
CA PRO A 21 11.19 9.88 15.30
C PRO A 21 9.79 10.53 15.34
N ILE A 22 9.49 11.45 14.42
CA ILE A 22 8.14 12.02 14.25
C ILE A 22 7.34 11.09 13.33
N PRO A 23 6.15 10.60 13.74
CA PRO A 23 5.29 9.80 12.88
C PRO A 23 4.94 10.53 11.59
N LYS A 24 5.12 9.85 10.46
CA LYS A 24 4.73 10.33 9.14
C LYS A 24 3.56 9.52 8.63
N ASN A 25 2.72 10.20 7.84
CA ASN A 25 1.63 9.59 7.12
C ASN A 25 1.96 9.54 5.63
N HIS A 26 1.64 8.44 4.95
CA HIS A 26 1.78 8.34 3.51
C HIS A 26 0.72 7.41 2.92
N VAL A 27 0.17 7.81 1.78
CA VAL A 27 -0.80 7.00 1.03
C VAL A 27 -0.08 6.30 -0.11
N VAL A 28 -0.25 4.98 -0.19
CA VAL A 28 0.26 4.16 -1.30
C VAL A 28 -0.90 3.50 -2.04
N PHE A 29 -0.69 3.22 -3.32
CA PHE A 29 -1.63 2.46 -4.15
C PHE A 29 -1.00 1.11 -4.49
N LEU A 30 -1.62 0.04 -4.01
CA LEU A 30 -1.09 -1.31 -4.10
C LEU A 30 -1.98 -2.18 -5.00
N PRO A 31 -1.47 -2.65 -6.15
CA PRO A 31 -2.18 -3.63 -6.96
C PRO A 31 -1.92 -5.06 -6.47
N MET A 32 -2.95 -5.89 -6.42
CA MET A 32 -2.88 -7.29 -6.00
C MET A 32 -3.54 -8.23 -7.01
N GLU A 33 -3.05 -9.46 -7.11
CA GLU A 33 -3.62 -10.46 -8.02
C GLU A 33 -4.96 -11.01 -7.52
N GLU A 34 -5.12 -11.12 -6.20
CA GLU A 34 -6.33 -11.64 -5.55
C GLU A 34 -7.07 -10.55 -4.75
N LYS A 35 -8.39 -10.67 -4.68
CA LYS A 35 -9.22 -9.80 -3.83
C LYS A 35 -9.14 -10.24 -2.37
N CYS A 36 -8.91 -9.28 -1.48
CA CYS A 36 -8.92 -9.47 -0.05
C CYS A 36 -10.37 -9.31 0.45
N GLU A 37 -11.09 -10.42 0.61
CA GLU A 37 -12.52 -10.39 0.98
C GLU A 37 -12.76 -9.93 2.42
N ASN A 38 -11.85 -10.21 3.36
CA ASN A 38 -11.98 -9.81 4.76
C ASN A 38 -10.66 -9.23 5.30
N ILE A 39 -10.63 -7.93 5.54
CA ILE A 39 -9.47 -7.28 6.17
C ILE A 39 -9.46 -7.61 7.66
N ASN A 40 -8.54 -8.48 8.05
CA ASN A 40 -8.25 -8.84 9.43
C ASN A 40 -6.87 -8.33 9.86
N ALA A 41 -6.47 -8.58 11.11
CA ALA A 41 -5.18 -8.14 11.64
C ALA A 41 -3.97 -8.67 10.85
N ALA A 42 -4.05 -9.88 10.29
CA ALA A 42 -2.98 -10.44 9.46
C ALA A 42 -2.87 -9.69 8.12
N MET A 43 -4.00 -9.34 7.52
CA MET A 43 -4.04 -8.53 6.30
C MET A 43 -3.53 -7.11 6.55
N VAL A 44 -3.87 -6.48 7.68
CA VAL A 44 -3.33 -5.17 8.06
C VAL A 44 -1.80 -5.22 8.13
N LYS A 45 -1.22 -6.25 8.77
CA LYS A 45 0.23 -6.46 8.79
C LYS A 45 0.80 -6.67 7.38
N HIS A 46 0.14 -7.48 6.57
CA HIS A 46 0.57 -7.73 5.19
C HIS A 46 0.63 -6.43 4.37
N PHE A 47 -0.42 -5.62 4.38
CA PHE A 47 -0.44 -4.31 3.71
C PHE A 47 0.60 -3.34 4.29
N SER A 48 0.86 -3.39 5.59
CA SER A 48 1.92 -2.58 6.23
C SER A 48 3.30 -2.94 5.67
N MET A 49 3.58 -4.24 5.51
CA MET A 49 4.84 -4.71 4.95
C MET A 49 4.98 -4.39 3.46
N LEU A 50 3.93 -4.60 2.66
CA LEU A 50 3.94 -4.19 1.25
C LEU A 50 4.16 -2.67 1.10
N GLY A 51 3.52 -1.89 1.96
CA GLY A 51 3.71 -0.44 2.03
C GLY A 51 5.14 -0.05 2.41
N LYS A 52 5.77 -0.79 3.33
CA LYS A 52 7.17 -0.59 3.72
C LYS A 52 8.10 -0.79 2.52
N ASP A 53 7.96 -1.92 1.84
CA ASP A 53 8.78 -2.25 0.67
C ASP A 53 8.61 -1.19 -0.43
N TRP A 54 7.38 -0.71 -0.64
CA TRP A 54 7.13 0.36 -1.59
C TRP A 54 7.84 1.66 -1.18
N LEU A 55 7.71 2.09 0.08
CA LEU A 55 8.30 3.33 0.58
C LEU A 55 9.84 3.30 0.53
N GLU A 56 10.45 2.18 0.92
CA GLU A 56 11.91 2.01 0.88
C GLU A 56 12.45 2.07 -0.55
N ASN A 57 11.71 1.52 -1.52
CA ASN A 57 12.05 1.63 -2.96
C ASN A 57 11.77 3.02 -3.56
N ASN A 58 11.03 3.89 -2.87
CA ASN A 58 10.63 5.22 -3.34
C ASN A 58 11.22 6.37 -2.47
N GLY A 59 12.39 6.14 -1.87
CA GLY A 59 13.18 7.22 -1.24
C GLY A 59 12.90 7.47 0.24
N HIS A 60 12.21 6.55 0.92
CA HIS A 60 12.07 6.54 2.37
C HIS A 60 12.89 5.41 3.00
N PRO A 61 14.23 5.50 3.06
CA PRO A 61 15.05 4.45 3.66
C PRO A 61 14.82 4.36 5.17
N GLN A 62 15.13 3.18 5.74
CA GLN A 62 15.23 2.93 7.18
C GLN A 62 13.93 3.17 7.95
N ILE A 63 12.84 2.54 7.50
CA ILE A 63 11.57 2.54 8.24
C ILE A 63 11.69 1.60 9.44
N MET A 64 11.59 2.14 10.65
CA MET A 64 11.66 1.37 11.88
C MET A 64 10.35 0.65 12.14
N ASP A 65 9.28 1.44 12.28
CA ASP A 65 7.93 0.96 12.58
C ASP A 65 6.96 1.46 11.52
N ILE A 66 5.98 0.63 11.16
CA ILE A 66 4.97 0.95 10.17
C ILE A 66 3.68 0.18 10.44
N PHE A 67 2.56 0.85 10.23
CA PHE A 67 1.25 0.21 10.27
C PHE A 67 0.27 0.88 9.29
N ALA A 68 -0.49 0.05 8.60
CA ALA A 68 -1.62 0.48 7.80
C ALA A 68 -2.78 0.89 8.73
N THR A 69 -3.32 2.08 8.50
CA THR A 69 -4.43 2.66 9.27
C THR A 69 -5.74 2.70 8.52
N CYS A 70 -5.67 2.73 7.20
CA CYS A 70 -6.83 2.63 6.33
C CYS A 70 -6.44 1.78 5.12
N ILE A 71 -7.31 0.85 4.74
CA ILE A 71 -7.17 0.02 3.53
C ILE A 71 -8.51 0.12 2.81
N THR A 72 -8.51 0.74 1.64
CA THR A 72 -9.71 0.96 0.84
C THR A 72 -9.58 0.22 -0.48
N TYR A 73 -10.53 -0.66 -0.79
CA TYR A 73 -10.60 -1.31 -2.09
C TYR A 73 -11.14 -0.35 -3.16
N LEU A 74 -10.43 -0.24 -4.29
CA LEU A 74 -10.74 0.72 -5.35
C LEU A 74 -11.40 0.06 -6.58
N GLY A 75 -11.18 -1.24 -6.79
CA GLY A 75 -11.80 -1.97 -7.90
C GLY A 75 -10.84 -2.95 -8.60
N PHE A 76 -11.34 -3.59 -9.66
CA PHE A 76 -10.57 -4.51 -10.50
C PHE A 76 -10.36 -3.90 -11.88
N MET A 77 -9.16 -3.39 -12.13
CA MET A 77 -8.86 -2.55 -13.29
C MET A 77 -7.38 -2.68 -13.72
N SER A 78 -7.08 -2.31 -14.96
CA SER A 78 -5.70 -2.27 -15.46
C SER A 78 -4.96 -1.03 -14.95
N ASN A 79 -3.64 -0.97 -15.15
CA ASN A 79 -2.85 0.20 -14.79
C ASN A 79 -3.33 1.45 -15.54
N GLU A 80 -3.66 1.31 -16.82
CA GLU A 80 -4.13 2.41 -17.67
C GLU A 80 -5.50 2.92 -17.22
N GLU A 81 -6.40 2.03 -16.81
CA GLU A 81 -7.69 2.42 -16.22
C GLU A 81 -7.49 3.14 -14.88
N PHE A 82 -6.52 2.70 -14.06
CA PHE A 82 -6.25 3.28 -12.75
C PHE A 82 -5.62 4.68 -12.82
N TYR A 83 -4.71 4.91 -13.78
CA TYR A 83 -3.99 6.17 -13.96
C TYR A 83 -4.59 7.06 -15.07
N ALA A 84 -5.78 6.75 -15.59
CA ALA A 84 -6.46 7.63 -16.52
C ALA A 84 -6.89 8.92 -15.81
N GLU A 85 -6.52 10.07 -16.38
CA GLU A 85 -6.92 11.42 -15.93
C GLU A 85 -8.36 11.77 -16.33
#